data_AF-A0A851P6S1-F1
#
_entry.id   AF-A0A851P6S1-F1
#
_cell.length_a   1.000
_cell.length_b   1.000
_cell.length_c   1.000
_cell.angle_alpha   90.00
_cell.angle_beta   90.00
_cell.angle_gamma   90.00
#
_symmetry.space_group_name_H-M   'P 1'
#
loop_
_entity.id
_entity.type
_entity.pdbx_description
1 polymer ?
#
loop_
_entity_poly.entity_id
_entity_poly.type
_entity_poly.pdbx_seq_one_letter_code
_entity_poly.pdbx_strand_id
1 'polypeptide(L)'
;MGAAGGRGVLVAALLGAALGSVSADPAVHTLAEVLFCQPDKPSLGLTLAFDAEQLFWFNFPSSKWLPGLPDGPAWPEAIETPDELLQDASLCKDLLELLTQIATGPLPIPEAKGIPVADVFLLQPLQLGHPNTLVCMVGNVFPPAITISWQRDGVPVTEGVTDVTYTPTEDLGFMRFSYLAVTPRTGDIYACIVTRERDNVSVLAYWVPQNPAPSDVLGTAVCGAVMALGTLMALLGLGLLLAARRRTHGKWGQR
;
A
#
# COMPACT_ATOMS: atom_id res chain seq x y z
N MET A 1 64.22 18.61 -18.05
CA MET A 1 62.95 18.76 -18.79
C MET A 1 62.91 17.61 -19.79
N GLY A 2 62.08 16.59 -19.72
CA GLY A 2 60.75 16.46 -19.12
C GLY A 2 59.90 15.71 -20.15
N ALA A 3 59.58 14.47 -19.81
CA ALA A 3 58.64 13.50 -20.38
C ALA A 3 57.68 13.85 -21.55
N ALA A 4 57.41 12.78 -22.32
CA ALA A 4 56.10 12.37 -22.86
C ALA A 4 55.55 13.01 -24.15
N GLY A 5 55.07 12.11 -25.01
CA GLY A 5 54.20 12.39 -26.16
C GLY A 5 54.56 11.46 -27.33
N GLY A 6 53.74 10.56 -27.84
CA GLY A 6 52.33 10.28 -27.58
C GLY A 6 51.78 9.51 -28.78
N ARG A 7 51.41 8.24 -28.54
CA ARG A 7 50.26 7.47 -29.06
C ARG A 7 49.82 7.65 -30.52
N GLY A 8 49.73 6.53 -31.23
CA GLY A 8 48.85 6.42 -32.41
C GLY A 8 48.97 5.13 -33.22
N VAL A 9 48.92 3.94 -32.60
CA VAL A 9 48.71 2.68 -33.35
C VAL A 9 47.30 2.17 -33.02
N LEU A 10 46.51 2.04 -34.08
CA LEU A 10 45.16 1.50 -34.10
C LEU A 10 45.13 0.07 -33.55
N VAL A 11 44.33 -0.15 -32.51
CA VAL A 11 43.79 -1.47 -32.18
C VAL A 11 42.28 -1.29 -32.05
N ALA A 12 41.58 -1.49 -33.16
CA ALA A 12 40.13 -1.67 -33.14
C ALA A 12 39.86 -3.09 -32.64
N ALA A 13 39.80 -3.25 -31.31
CA ALA A 13 39.32 -4.47 -30.69
C ALA A 13 37.79 -4.53 -30.87
N LEU A 14 37.36 -5.46 -31.71
CA LEU A 14 35.98 -5.93 -31.80
C LEU A 14 35.55 -6.47 -30.43
N LEU A 15 34.68 -5.75 -29.73
CA LEU A 15 33.91 -6.30 -28.63
C LEU A 15 32.45 -6.37 -29.08
N GLY A 16 32.08 -7.54 -29.57
CA GLY A 16 30.68 -7.94 -29.58
C GLY A 16 30.19 -8.03 -28.14
N ALA A 17 29.14 -7.28 -27.83
CA ALA A 17 28.16 -7.71 -26.86
C ALA A 17 26.85 -7.74 -27.61
N ALA A 18 26.33 -8.94 -27.80
CA ALA A 18 24.98 -9.16 -28.27
C ALA A 18 24.03 -8.37 -27.35
N LEU A 19 23.49 -7.26 -27.85
CA LEU A 19 22.22 -6.74 -27.36
C LEU A 19 21.15 -7.69 -27.89
N GLY A 20 21.13 -8.91 -27.34
CA GLY A 20 19.90 -9.67 -27.32
C GLY A 20 18.93 -8.79 -26.54
N SER A 21 17.88 -8.33 -27.21
CA SER A 21 16.72 -7.79 -26.51
C SER A 21 16.32 -8.85 -25.50
N VAL A 22 16.52 -8.58 -24.22
CA VAL A 22 15.81 -9.30 -23.17
C VAL A 22 14.35 -8.94 -23.42
N SER A 23 13.64 -9.80 -24.15
CA SER A 23 12.19 -9.77 -24.10
C SER A 23 11.85 -10.04 -22.64
N ALA A 24 11.38 -9.02 -21.92
CA ALA A 24 10.72 -9.28 -20.65
C ALA A 24 9.59 -10.26 -20.96
N ASP A 25 9.59 -11.42 -20.29
CA ASP A 25 8.46 -12.32 -20.36
C ASP A 25 7.19 -11.54 -19.98
N PRO A 26 6.04 -11.81 -20.62
CA PRO A 26 4.80 -11.15 -20.26
C PRO A 26 4.52 -11.35 -18.77
N ALA A 27 4.07 -10.30 -18.10
CA ALA A 27 3.62 -10.40 -16.72
C ALA A 27 2.53 -11.46 -16.64
N VAL A 28 2.76 -12.49 -15.83
CA VAL A 28 1.75 -13.49 -15.51
C VAL A 28 0.88 -12.88 -14.42
N HIS A 29 -0.42 -12.86 -14.67
CA HIS A 29 -1.42 -12.34 -13.73
C HIS A 29 -2.25 -13.49 -13.20
N THR A 30 -2.67 -13.40 -11.95
CA THR A 30 -3.43 -14.44 -11.26
C THR A 30 -4.83 -13.93 -10.94
N LEU A 31 -5.86 -14.61 -11.46
CA LEU A 31 -7.24 -14.45 -11.01
C LEU A 31 -7.57 -15.62 -10.07
N ALA A 32 -7.83 -15.31 -8.81
CA ALA A 32 -8.10 -16.29 -7.77
C ALA A 32 -9.51 -16.11 -7.21
N GLU A 33 -10.34 -17.13 -7.36
CA GLU A 33 -11.62 -17.25 -6.69
C GLU A 33 -11.49 -18.24 -5.54
N VAL A 34 -11.72 -17.77 -4.31
CA VAL A 34 -11.47 -18.56 -3.11
C VAL A 34 -12.71 -18.59 -2.24
N LEU A 35 -13.36 -19.76 -2.24
CA LEU A 35 -14.40 -20.15 -1.28
C LEU A 35 -13.73 -20.82 -0.07
N PHE A 36 -14.02 -20.36 1.14
CA PHE A 36 -13.62 -21.04 2.37
C PHE A 36 -14.81 -21.24 3.30
N CYS A 37 -14.77 -22.32 4.08
CA CYS A 37 -15.68 -22.58 5.18
C CYS A 37 -14.88 -22.98 6.42
N GLN A 38 -15.35 -22.58 7.59
CA GLN A 38 -14.66 -22.78 8.86
C GLN A 38 -15.67 -22.83 10.03
N PRO A 39 -15.30 -23.37 11.20
CA PRO A 39 -16.18 -23.35 12.37
C PRO A 39 -16.35 -21.95 12.99
N ASP A 40 -15.36 -21.07 12.82
CA ASP A 40 -15.35 -19.72 13.38
C ASP A 40 -16.14 -18.71 12.52
N LYS A 41 -16.32 -17.48 13.01
CA LYS A 41 -16.98 -16.42 12.22
C LYS A 41 -15.96 -15.58 11.43
N PRO A 42 -16.22 -15.27 10.16
CA PRO A 42 -17.36 -15.75 9.36
C PRO A 42 -17.22 -17.25 9.02
N SER A 43 -18.31 -18.02 9.11
CA SER A 43 -18.26 -19.48 8.87
C SER A 43 -18.06 -19.87 7.41
N LEU A 44 -18.22 -18.90 6.53
CA LEU A 44 -18.14 -19.05 5.09
C LEU A 44 -17.76 -17.70 4.49
N GLY A 45 -16.92 -17.70 3.47
CA GLY A 45 -16.59 -16.51 2.68
C GLY A 45 -16.17 -16.91 1.28
N LEU A 46 -16.44 -16.02 0.33
CA LEU A 46 -16.05 -16.16 -1.07
C LEU A 46 -15.54 -14.82 -1.57
N THR A 47 -14.38 -14.83 -2.21
CA THR A 47 -13.72 -13.65 -2.73
C THR A 47 -13.08 -13.94 -4.08
N LEU A 48 -13.24 -13.01 -5.00
CA LEU A 48 -12.51 -12.95 -6.26
C LEU A 48 -11.42 -11.88 -6.16
N ALA A 49 -10.18 -12.28 -6.40
CA ALA A 49 -9.01 -11.41 -6.37
C ALA A 49 -8.22 -11.47 -7.68
N PHE A 50 -7.64 -10.35 -8.10
CA PHE A 50 -6.71 -10.24 -9.22
C PHE A 50 -5.38 -9.74 -8.68
N ASP A 51 -4.30 -10.50 -8.86
CA ASP A 51 -2.96 -10.20 -8.32
C ASP A 51 -2.96 -9.85 -6.82
N ALA A 52 -3.73 -10.62 -6.03
CA ALA A 52 -3.95 -10.41 -4.58
C ALA A 52 -4.67 -9.10 -4.20
N GLU A 53 -5.27 -8.40 -5.16
CA GLU A 53 -6.23 -7.32 -4.91
C GLU A 53 -7.66 -7.84 -5.01
N GLN A 54 -8.48 -7.58 -4.00
CA GLN A 54 -9.87 -8.00 -4.02
C GLN A 54 -10.69 -7.20 -5.04
N LEU A 55 -11.30 -7.89 -5.99
CA LEU A 55 -12.24 -7.31 -6.94
C LEU A 55 -13.68 -7.37 -6.44
N PHE A 56 -14.08 -8.55 -5.96
CA PHE A 56 -15.44 -8.81 -5.49
C PHE A 56 -15.45 -9.78 -4.32
N TRP A 57 -16.52 -9.72 -3.53
CA TRP A 57 -16.81 -10.71 -2.50
C TRP A 57 -18.30 -11.05 -2.51
N PHE A 58 -18.62 -12.28 -2.12
CA PHE A 58 -20.00 -12.74 -2.11
C PHE A 58 -20.62 -12.64 -0.73
N ASN A 59 -21.74 -11.93 -0.63
CA ASN A 59 -22.51 -11.80 0.59
C ASN A 59 -23.57 -12.91 0.67
N PHE A 60 -23.24 -14.02 1.31
CA PHE A 60 -24.12 -15.19 1.45
C PHE A 60 -25.51 -14.87 2.03
N PRO A 61 -25.67 -14.07 3.12
CA PRO A 61 -27.00 -13.74 3.64
C PRO A 61 -27.93 -13.05 2.65
N SER A 62 -27.39 -12.27 1.70
CA SER A 62 -28.18 -11.60 0.67
C SER A 62 -28.10 -12.25 -0.71
N SER A 63 -27.33 -13.32 -0.86
CA SER A 63 -27.02 -14.00 -2.13
C SER A 63 -26.61 -13.04 -3.26
N LYS A 64 -25.66 -12.15 -2.98
CA LYS A 64 -25.20 -11.13 -3.93
C LYS A 64 -23.70 -10.96 -3.92
N TRP A 65 -23.12 -10.86 -5.11
CA TRP A 65 -21.79 -10.30 -5.31
C TRP A 65 -21.78 -8.81 -5.01
N LEU A 66 -20.76 -8.37 -4.28
CA LEU A 66 -20.51 -6.98 -3.95
C LEU A 66 -19.11 -6.60 -4.42
N PRO A 67 -18.94 -5.38 -4.96
CA PRO A 67 -17.62 -4.91 -5.35
C PRO A 67 -16.73 -4.71 -4.12
N GLY A 68 -15.43 -4.94 -4.29
CA GLY A 68 -14.42 -4.64 -3.27
C GLY A 68 -14.24 -3.13 -3.05
N LEU A 69 -14.54 -2.32 -4.07
CA LEU A 69 -14.53 -0.87 -4.01
C LEU A 69 -15.95 -0.29 -3.89
N PRO A 70 -16.17 0.78 -3.09
CA PRO A 70 -17.50 1.39 -2.94
C PRO A 70 -18.15 1.82 -4.27
N ASP A 71 -17.35 2.30 -5.22
CA ASP A 71 -17.79 2.76 -6.55
C ASP A 71 -17.44 1.74 -7.66
N GLY A 72 -17.23 0.46 -7.29
CA GLY A 72 -16.89 -0.60 -8.23
C GLY A 72 -18.05 -0.97 -9.17
N PRO A 73 -17.76 -1.59 -10.33
CA PRO A 73 -18.80 -2.07 -11.24
C PRO A 73 -19.65 -3.16 -10.57
N ALA A 74 -20.88 -3.34 -11.05
CA ALA A 74 -21.71 -4.47 -10.64
C ALA A 74 -21.15 -5.78 -11.21
N TRP A 75 -21.43 -6.89 -10.51
CA TRP A 75 -21.08 -8.22 -10.99
C TRP A 75 -21.77 -8.53 -12.33
N PRO A 76 -21.05 -9.09 -13.33
CA PRO A 76 -21.65 -9.43 -14.62
C PRO A 76 -22.68 -10.56 -14.52
N GLU A 77 -23.87 -10.38 -15.10
CA GLU A 77 -25.00 -11.31 -14.96
C GLU A 77 -24.78 -12.72 -15.55
N ALA A 78 -23.75 -12.93 -16.38
CA ALA A 78 -23.56 -14.16 -17.16
C ALA A 78 -22.42 -15.07 -16.66
N ILE A 79 -21.71 -14.70 -15.58
CA ILE A 79 -20.46 -15.38 -15.19
C ILE A 79 -20.70 -16.50 -14.17
N GLU A 80 -21.68 -16.34 -13.27
CA GLU A 80 -22.02 -17.36 -12.28
C GLU A 80 -23.33 -17.01 -11.56
N THR A 81 -24.17 -18.00 -11.26
CA THR A 81 -25.44 -17.78 -10.56
C THR A 81 -25.31 -17.96 -9.05
N PRO A 82 -26.07 -17.21 -8.23
CA PRO A 82 -26.08 -17.41 -6.78
C PRO A 82 -26.44 -18.83 -6.33
N ASP A 83 -27.25 -19.56 -7.10
CA ASP A 83 -27.68 -20.92 -6.74
C ASP A 83 -26.54 -21.95 -6.85
N GLU A 84 -25.64 -21.80 -7.84
CA GLU A 84 -24.44 -22.63 -7.99
C GLU A 84 -23.49 -22.39 -6.79
N LEU A 85 -23.26 -21.13 -6.42
CA LEU A 85 -22.43 -20.75 -5.27
C LEU A 85 -22.96 -21.27 -3.93
N LEU A 86 -24.29 -21.34 -3.78
CA LEU A 86 -24.90 -21.91 -2.58
C LEU A 86 -24.71 -23.44 -2.51
N GLN A 87 -24.63 -24.13 -3.65
CA GLN A 87 -24.31 -25.56 -3.69
C GLN A 87 -22.85 -25.82 -3.31
N ASP A 88 -21.91 -25.04 -3.85
CA ASP A 88 -20.49 -25.13 -3.50
C ASP A 88 -20.24 -24.82 -2.02
N ALA A 89 -20.96 -23.82 -1.49
CA ALA A 89 -20.94 -23.50 -0.06
C ALA A 89 -21.45 -24.66 0.81
N SER A 90 -22.48 -25.39 0.36
CA SER A 90 -22.97 -26.59 1.05
C SER A 90 -21.91 -27.69 1.02
N LEU A 91 -21.35 -27.96 -0.16
CA LEU A 91 -20.31 -28.97 -0.34
C LEU A 91 -19.08 -28.67 0.53
N CYS A 92 -18.67 -27.40 0.62
CA CYS A 92 -17.58 -26.98 1.50
C CYS A 92 -17.85 -27.38 2.94
N LYS A 93 -19.05 -27.10 3.46
CA LYS A 93 -19.42 -27.42 4.85
C LYS A 93 -19.47 -28.93 5.10
N ASP A 94 -20.04 -29.70 4.18
CA ASP A 94 -20.10 -31.15 4.27
C ASP A 94 -18.68 -31.75 4.29
N LEU A 95 -17.78 -31.22 3.44
CA LEU A 95 -16.38 -31.62 3.42
C LEU A 95 -15.65 -31.21 4.69
N LEU A 96 -15.89 -30.01 5.21
CA LEU A 96 -15.31 -29.54 6.48
C LEU A 96 -15.68 -30.48 7.63
N GLU A 97 -16.94 -30.92 7.72
CA GLU A 97 -17.38 -31.88 8.75
C GLU A 97 -16.62 -33.20 8.63
N LEU A 98 -16.59 -33.78 7.43
CA LEU A 98 -15.89 -35.05 7.17
C LEU A 98 -14.39 -34.96 7.49
N LEU A 99 -13.72 -33.91 7.00
CA LEU A 99 -12.29 -33.71 7.22
C LEU A 99 -11.99 -33.44 8.70
N THR A 100 -12.87 -32.74 9.41
CA THR A 100 -12.73 -32.52 10.86
C THR A 100 -12.81 -33.84 11.63
N GLN A 101 -13.73 -34.74 11.27
CA GLN A 101 -13.81 -36.06 11.91
C GLN A 101 -12.54 -36.88 11.70
N ILE A 102 -11.95 -36.82 10.50
CA ILE A 102 -10.68 -37.47 10.19
C ILE A 102 -9.53 -36.83 10.99
N ALA A 103 -9.45 -35.50 10.99
CA ALA A 103 -8.38 -34.74 11.63
C ALA A 103 -8.42 -34.80 13.17
N THR A 104 -9.57 -35.07 13.78
CA THR A 104 -9.74 -35.17 15.24
C THR A 104 -9.81 -36.61 15.76
N GLY A 105 -9.60 -37.59 14.88
CA GLY A 105 -9.60 -39.01 15.21
C GLY A 105 -8.40 -39.48 16.07
N PRO A 106 -8.06 -40.78 16.03
CA PRO A 106 -7.03 -41.37 16.89
C PRO A 106 -5.63 -40.76 16.75
N LEU A 107 -5.34 -40.16 15.59
CA LEU A 107 -4.11 -39.44 15.30
C LEU A 107 -4.46 -37.99 14.95
N PRO A 108 -4.58 -37.10 15.95
CA PRO A 108 -5.05 -35.75 15.73
C PRO A 108 -4.04 -34.93 14.91
N ILE A 109 -4.55 -34.23 13.89
CA ILE A 109 -3.77 -33.31 13.05
C ILE A 109 -4.03 -31.89 13.58
N PRO A 110 -2.98 -31.13 13.97
CA PRO A 110 -3.17 -29.76 14.42
C PRO A 110 -3.63 -28.87 13.27
N GLU A 111 -4.57 -27.98 13.55
CA GLU A 111 -4.99 -26.93 12.62
C GLU A 111 -3.81 -25.99 12.31
N ALA A 112 -3.62 -25.67 11.03
CA ALA A 112 -2.64 -24.68 10.61
C ALA A 112 -3.01 -23.31 11.17
N LYS A 113 -2.02 -22.52 11.58
CA LYS A 113 -2.23 -21.20 12.19
C LYS A 113 -1.19 -20.20 11.74
N GLY A 114 -1.67 -19.06 11.25
CA GLY A 114 -0.86 -17.87 11.00
C GLY A 114 -0.75 -16.99 12.25
N ILE A 115 0.36 -16.28 12.36
CA ILE A 115 0.51 -15.20 13.35
C ILE A 115 0.25 -13.89 12.60
N PRO A 116 -0.87 -13.19 12.85
CA PRO A 116 -1.22 -11.99 12.11
C PRO A 116 -0.13 -10.94 12.26
N VAL A 117 0.23 -10.29 11.17
CA VAL A 117 1.19 -9.18 11.18
C VAL A 117 0.43 -7.95 10.71
N ALA A 118 0.45 -6.88 11.52
CA ALA A 118 -0.30 -5.68 11.26
C ALA A 118 0.64 -4.50 11.01
N ASP A 119 0.39 -3.77 9.93
CA ASP A 119 1.08 -2.53 9.58
C ASP A 119 0.07 -1.40 9.46
N VAL A 120 0.42 -0.22 9.99
CA VAL A 120 -0.46 0.96 9.96
C VAL A 120 0.22 2.11 9.24
N PHE A 121 -0.46 2.67 8.24
CA PHE A 121 0.04 3.78 7.43
C PHE A 121 -1.11 4.69 6.96
N LEU A 122 -0.76 5.88 6.46
CA LEU A 122 -1.74 6.78 5.86
C LEU A 122 -1.91 6.50 4.36
N LEU A 123 -3.14 6.64 3.87
CA LEU A 123 -3.45 6.52 2.46
C LEU A 123 -2.85 7.67 1.63
N GLN A 124 -2.77 8.86 2.21
CA GLN A 124 -2.19 10.05 1.57
C GLN A 124 -1.04 10.62 2.41
N PRO A 125 -0.10 11.39 1.83
CA PRO A 125 0.96 12.05 2.59
C PRO A 125 0.40 12.85 3.78
N LEU A 126 1.08 12.75 4.93
CA LEU A 126 0.63 13.39 6.17
C LEU A 126 0.57 14.91 6.02
N GLN A 127 -0.61 15.49 6.20
CA GLN A 127 -0.79 16.92 6.42
C GLN A 127 -1.56 17.13 7.73
N LEU A 128 -0.93 17.78 8.70
CA LEU A 128 -1.57 18.00 10.00
C LEU A 128 -2.82 18.87 9.84
N GLY A 129 -3.89 18.50 10.56
CA GLY A 129 -5.17 19.21 10.53
C GLY A 129 -6.01 19.00 9.28
N HIS A 130 -5.57 18.19 8.32
CA HIS A 130 -6.33 17.86 7.11
C HIS A 130 -6.89 16.43 7.17
N PRO A 131 -8.07 16.16 6.58
CA PRO A 131 -8.63 14.82 6.51
C PRO A 131 -7.71 13.85 5.77
N ASN A 132 -7.61 12.63 6.29
CA ASN A 132 -6.87 11.51 5.71
C ASN A 132 -7.49 10.20 6.20
N THR A 133 -6.97 9.06 5.75
CA THR A 133 -7.41 7.73 6.16
C THR A 133 -6.21 6.92 6.61
N LEU A 134 -6.27 6.40 7.83
CA LEU A 134 -5.35 5.36 8.28
C LEU A 134 -5.80 4.01 7.73
N VAL A 135 -4.83 3.22 7.28
CA VAL A 135 -5.01 1.86 6.81
C VAL A 135 -4.28 0.94 7.78
N CYS A 136 -4.98 -0.05 8.32
CA CYS A 136 -4.39 -1.19 9.01
C CYS A 136 -4.44 -2.38 8.06
N MET A 137 -3.28 -2.76 7.53
CA MET A 137 -3.10 -3.94 6.71
C MET A 137 -2.68 -5.09 7.62
N VAL A 138 -3.43 -6.20 7.58
CA VAL A 138 -3.15 -7.38 8.38
C VAL A 138 -2.88 -8.56 7.46
N GLY A 139 -1.65 -9.07 7.47
CA GLY A 139 -1.23 -10.25 6.71
C GLY A 139 -1.05 -11.50 7.58
N ASN A 140 -0.70 -12.63 6.94
CA ASN A 140 -0.50 -13.93 7.58
C ASN A 140 -1.69 -14.36 8.46
N VAL A 141 -2.91 -14.11 7.95
CA VAL A 141 -4.14 -14.45 8.66
C VAL A 141 -4.57 -15.86 8.25
N PHE A 142 -4.47 -16.79 9.18
CA PHE A 142 -5.06 -18.12 9.04
C PHE A 142 -5.36 -18.72 10.43
N PRO A 143 -6.56 -19.27 10.67
CA PRO A 143 -7.75 -19.18 9.81
C PRO A 143 -8.27 -17.72 9.67
N PRO A 144 -9.14 -17.40 8.68
CA PRO A 144 -9.72 -16.06 8.48
C PRO A 144 -10.77 -15.71 9.54
N ALA A 145 -10.34 -15.63 10.80
CA ALA A 145 -11.17 -15.38 11.98
C ALA A 145 -10.45 -14.42 12.94
N ILE A 146 -10.36 -13.15 12.55
CA ILE A 146 -9.81 -12.07 13.36
C ILE A 146 -10.81 -10.92 13.52
N THR A 147 -10.61 -10.12 14.56
CA THR A 147 -11.32 -8.85 14.78
C THR A 147 -10.29 -7.73 14.80
N ILE A 148 -10.51 -6.70 13.99
CA ILE A 148 -9.69 -5.49 13.94
C ILE A 148 -10.46 -4.38 14.67
N SER A 149 -9.79 -3.66 15.56
CA SER A 149 -10.36 -2.53 16.28
C SER A 149 -9.36 -1.38 16.36
N TRP A 150 -9.88 -0.16 16.45
CA TRP A 150 -9.06 1.05 16.50
C TRP A 150 -9.12 1.71 17.87
N GLN A 151 -7.99 2.30 18.26
CA GLN A 151 -7.93 3.23 19.37
C GLN A 151 -7.25 4.53 18.95
N ARG A 152 -7.69 5.63 19.56
CA ARG A 152 -7.01 6.92 19.55
C ARG A 152 -6.73 7.31 20.99
N ASP A 153 -5.45 7.53 21.30
CA ASP A 153 -4.98 7.92 22.64
C ASP A 153 -5.48 6.95 23.74
N GLY A 154 -5.55 5.65 23.41
CA GLY A 154 -6.03 4.59 24.30
C GLY A 154 -7.56 4.45 24.38
N VAL A 155 -8.32 5.31 23.71
CA VAL A 155 -9.79 5.27 23.68
C VAL A 155 -10.27 4.56 22.41
N PRO A 156 -11.18 3.56 22.51
CA PRO A 156 -11.76 2.89 21.35
C PRO A 156 -12.47 3.86 20.39
N VAL A 157 -12.25 3.68 19.08
CA VAL A 157 -12.90 4.46 18.02
C VAL A 157 -13.58 3.51 17.05
N THR A 158 -14.86 3.79 16.77
CA THR A 158 -15.69 3.04 15.81
C THR A 158 -16.24 3.94 14.71
N GLU A 159 -16.30 5.25 14.93
CA GLU A 159 -16.77 6.21 13.93
C GLU A 159 -15.75 6.35 12.80
N GLY A 160 -16.21 6.29 11.55
CA GLY A 160 -15.35 6.37 10.38
C GLY A 160 -14.50 5.11 10.14
N VAL A 161 -14.76 4.01 10.86
CA VAL A 161 -14.13 2.71 10.61
C VAL A 161 -14.85 2.01 9.46
N THR A 162 -14.08 1.45 8.53
CA THR A 162 -14.58 0.58 7.46
C THR A 162 -13.67 -0.62 7.33
N ASP A 163 -14.22 -1.82 7.39
CA ASP A 163 -13.47 -3.06 7.21
C ASP A 163 -13.75 -3.66 5.84
N VAL A 164 -12.70 -4.18 5.21
CA VAL A 164 -12.82 -5.02 4.02
C VAL A 164 -12.86 -6.48 4.44
N THR A 165 -13.45 -7.32 3.59
CA THR A 165 -13.49 -8.77 3.81
C THR A 165 -12.09 -9.38 3.61
N TYR A 166 -11.99 -10.70 3.71
CA TYR A 166 -10.69 -11.38 3.60
C TYR A 166 -10.26 -11.51 2.14
N THR A 167 -9.05 -11.05 1.83
CA THR A 167 -8.43 -11.23 0.51
C THR A 167 -7.51 -12.43 0.55
N PRO A 168 -7.69 -13.44 -0.33
CA PRO A 168 -6.82 -14.61 -0.36
C PRO A 168 -5.42 -14.22 -0.86
N THR A 169 -4.41 -14.91 -0.33
CA THR A 169 -3.02 -14.81 -0.77
C THR A 169 -2.58 -16.08 -1.49
N GLU A 170 -1.47 -16.00 -2.24
CA GLU A 170 -0.96 -17.15 -3.03
C GLU A 170 -0.55 -18.35 -2.17
N ASP A 171 -0.22 -18.12 -0.89
CA ASP A 171 0.19 -19.14 0.09
C ASP A 171 -0.98 -19.77 0.86
N LEU A 172 -2.21 -19.64 0.34
CA LEU A 172 -3.46 -20.10 0.97
C LEU A 172 -3.78 -19.43 2.32
N GLY A 173 -3.10 -18.31 2.61
CA GLY A 173 -3.43 -17.42 3.71
C GLY A 173 -4.47 -16.39 3.31
N PHE A 174 -4.67 -15.42 4.22
CA PHE A 174 -5.53 -14.27 3.97
C PHE A 174 -4.84 -12.97 4.42
N MET A 175 -5.20 -11.90 3.74
CA MET A 175 -5.01 -10.53 4.19
C MET A 175 -6.36 -9.92 4.56
N ARG A 176 -6.35 -8.93 5.44
CA ARG A 176 -7.52 -8.12 5.75
C ARG A 176 -7.11 -6.67 5.98
N PHE A 177 -7.97 -5.76 5.55
CA PHE A 177 -7.75 -4.33 5.69
C PHE A 177 -8.85 -3.71 6.55
N SER A 178 -8.45 -2.75 7.38
CA SER A 178 -9.36 -1.85 8.10
C SER A 178 -8.93 -0.41 7.86
N TYR A 179 -9.89 0.48 7.67
CA TYR A 179 -9.69 1.88 7.36
C TYR A 179 -10.30 2.73 8.46
N LEU A 180 -9.61 3.79 8.86
CA LEU A 180 -10.11 4.77 9.83
C LEU A 180 -9.97 6.18 9.26
N ALA A 181 -11.09 6.86 9.05
CA ALA A 181 -11.10 8.28 8.70
C ALA A 181 -10.59 9.13 9.87
N VAL A 182 -9.58 9.97 9.62
CA VAL A 182 -8.91 10.77 10.65
C VAL A 182 -8.56 12.17 10.17
N THR A 183 -8.34 13.08 11.13
CA THR A 183 -7.72 14.39 10.89
C THR A 183 -6.53 14.51 11.84
N PRO A 184 -5.33 14.03 11.43
CA PRO A 184 -4.20 13.85 12.34
C PRO A 184 -3.71 15.18 12.92
N ARG A 185 -3.44 15.20 14.23
CA ARG A 185 -2.84 16.33 14.96
C ARG A 185 -1.55 15.91 15.63
N THR A 186 -0.65 16.86 15.86
CA THR A 186 0.60 16.61 16.59
C THR A 186 0.29 16.01 17.96
N GLY A 187 0.90 14.87 18.26
CA GLY A 187 0.73 14.18 19.54
C GLY A 187 -0.38 13.13 19.56
N ASP A 188 -1.22 13.03 18.52
CA ASP A 188 -2.17 11.92 18.42
C ASP A 188 -1.43 10.58 18.34
N ILE A 189 -1.94 9.56 19.02
CA ILE A 189 -1.46 8.18 18.94
C ILE A 189 -2.62 7.30 18.50
N TYR A 190 -2.48 6.62 17.37
CA TYR A 190 -3.45 5.66 16.88
C TYR A 190 -2.92 4.25 17.07
N ALA A 191 -3.81 3.31 17.37
CA ALA A 191 -3.48 1.89 17.44
C ALA A 191 -4.51 1.06 16.68
N CYS A 192 -4.03 0.15 15.85
CA CYS A 192 -4.79 -0.95 15.29
C CYS A 192 -4.56 -2.19 16.16
N ILE A 193 -5.64 -2.76 16.67
CA ILE A 193 -5.63 -3.93 17.55
C ILE A 193 -6.27 -5.08 16.79
N VAL A 194 -5.47 -6.09 16.49
CA VAL A 194 -5.91 -7.33 15.84
C VAL A 194 -6.04 -8.41 16.92
N THR A 195 -7.19 -9.06 16.99
CA THR A 195 -7.46 -10.13 17.95
C THR A 195 -7.93 -11.39 17.25
N ARG A 196 -7.43 -12.55 17.68
CA ARG A 196 -7.96 -13.86 17.34
C ARG A 196 -8.48 -14.53 18.61
N GLU A 197 -9.80 -14.54 18.79
CA GLU A 197 -10.46 -14.95 20.02
C GLU A 197 -10.12 -16.39 20.43
N ARG A 198 -10.08 -17.32 19.47
CA ARG A 198 -9.87 -18.76 19.72
C ARG A 198 -8.59 -19.08 20.49
N ASP A 199 -7.53 -18.31 20.24
CA ASP A 199 -6.18 -18.58 20.76
C ASP A 199 -5.64 -17.48 21.68
N ASN A 200 -6.46 -16.48 22.03
CA ASN A 200 -6.06 -15.30 22.80
C ASN A 200 -4.82 -14.55 22.23
N VAL A 201 -4.64 -14.61 20.91
CA VAL A 201 -3.57 -13.86 20.23
C VAL A 201 -4.05 -12.43 19.99
N SER A 202 -3.23 -11.46 20.39
CA SER A 202 -3.45 -10.04 20.10
C SER A 202 -2.19 -9.40 19.55
N VAL A 203 -2.36 -8.56 18.54
CA VAL A 203 -1.28 -7.83 17.89
C VAL A 203 -1.67 -6.35 17.87
N LEU A 204 -0.77 -5.49 18.33
CA LEU A 204 -0.94 -4.05 18.31
C LEU A 204 0.04 -3.43 17.33
N ALA A 205 -0.49 -2.63 16.41
CA ALA A 205 0.30 -1.79 15.52
C ALA A 205 -0.03 -0.33 15.80
N TYR A 206 0.99 0.46 16.15
CA TYR A 206 0.83 1.87 16.45
C TYR A 206 1.17 2.73 15.25
N TRP A 207 0.49 3.87 15.16
CA TRP A 207 0.85 4.93 14.23
C TRP A 207 0.81 6.28 14.92
N VAL A 208 1.84 7.08 14.66
CA VAL A 208 1.98 8.45 15.16
C VAL A 208 2.34 9.38 14.00
N PRO A 209 1.84 10.63 13.97
CA PRO A 209 2.21 11.60 12.95
C PRO A 209 3.71 11.90 13.01
N GLN A 210 4.44 11.59 11.95
CA GLN A 210 5.87 11.89 11.79
C GLN A 210 6.12 12.54 10.44
N ASN A 211 7.03 13.51 10.39
CA ASN A 211 7.47 14.18 9.16
C ASN A 211 6.30 14.67 8.27
N PRO A 212 5.44 15.57 8.78
CA PRO A 212 4.33 16.08 7.97
C PRO A 212 4.85 16.80 6.72
N ALA A 213 4.13 16.63 5.62
CA ALA A 213 4.39 17.36 4.39
C ALA A 213 4.39 18.87 4.67
N PRO A 214 5.34 19.62 4.09
CA PRO A 214 5.35 21.08 4.21
C PRO A 214 4.01 21.65 3.75
N SER A 215 3.49 22.64 4.46
CA SER A 215 2.28 23.31 4.00
C SER A 215 2.53 24.04 2.67
N ASP A 216 1.52 24.10 1.82
CA ASP A 216 1.59 24.83 0.54
C ASP A 216 1.97 26.30 0.75
N VAL A 217 1.55 26.89 1.88
CA VAL A 217 1.92 28.25 2.29
C VAL A 217 3.42 28.36 2.54
N LEU A 218 4.03 27.40 3.23
CA LEU A 218 5.47 27.39 3.46
C LEU A 218 6.23 27.19 2.14
N GLY A 219 5.76 26.28 1.28
CA GLY A 219 6.35 26.05 -0.04
C GLY A 219 6.34 27.30 -0.91
N THR A 220 5.19 27.98 -1.01
CA THR A 220 5.04 29.23 -1.77
C THR A 220 5.84 30.39 -1.17
N ALA A 221 5.89 30.53 0.16
CA ALA A 221 6.68 31.55 0.82
C ALA A 221 8.19 31.37 0.57
N VAL A 222 8.70 30.14 0.69
CA VAL A 222 10.11 29.82 0.42
C VAL A 222 10.45 30.07 -1.05
N CYS A 223 9.59 29.62 -1.97
CA CYS A 223 9.77 29.87 -3.40
C CYS A 223 9.81 31.37 -3.70
N GLY A 224 8.86 32.14 -3.16
CA GLY A 224 8.83 33.60 -3.30
C GLY A 224 10.07 34.29 -2.75
N ALA A 225 10.56 33.87 -1.57
CA ALA A 225 11.77 34.41 -0.97
C ALA A 225 13.02 34.14 -1.83
N VAL A 226 13.16 32.91 -2.35
CA VAL A 226 14.28 32.54 -3.24
C VAL A 226 14.23 33.34 -4.55
N MET A 227 13.04 33.52 -5.14
CA MET A 227 12.87 34.32 -6.35
C MET A 227 13.20 35.80 -6.11
N ALA A 228 12.78 36.37 -4.98
CA ALA A 228 13.10 37.74 -4.61
C ALA A 228 14.61 37.94 -4.39
N LEU A 229 15.28 37.03 -3.68
CA LEU A 229 16.74 37.09 -3.53
C LEU A 229 17.45 36.96 -4.87
N GLY A 230 17.00 36.03 -5.73
CA GLY A 230 17.58 35.82 -7.06
C GLY A 230 17.50 37.08 -7.93
N THR A 231 16.35 37.76 -7.94
CA THR A 231 16.18 39.00 -8.70
C THR A 231 17.04 40.14 -8.15
N LEU A 232 17.14 40.30 -6.83
CA LEU A 232 18.01 41.30 -6.19
C LEU A 232 19.49 41.07 -6.53
N MET A 233 19.96 39.83 -6.46
CA MET A 233 21.34 39.47 -6.81
C MET A 233 21.64 39.70 -8.29
N ALA A 234 20.68 39.42 -9.18
CA ALA A 234 20.82 39.70 -10.61
C ALA A 234 20.92 41.21 -10.90
N LEU A 235 20.09 42.04 -10.25
CA LEU A 235 20.14 43.49 -10.39
C LEU A 235 21.45 44.09 -9.86
N LEU A 236 21.93 43.61 -8.71
CA LEU A 236 23.23 44.02 -8.15
C LEU A 236 24.38 43.63 -9.10
N GLY A 237 24.36 42.40 -9.62
CA GLY A 237 25.35 41.92 -10.60
C GLY A 237 25.37 42.78 -11.86
N LEU A 238 24.19 43.10 -12.41
CA LEU A 238 24.05 43.98 -13.57
C LEU A 238 24.58 45.40 -13.27
N GLY A 239 24.26 45.95 -12.10
CA GLY A 239 24.75 47.26 -11.65
C GLY A 239 26.28 47.33 -11.57
N LEU A 240 26.91 46.29 -10.99
CA LEU A 240 28.36 46.18 -10.90
C LEU A 240 29.02 46.06 -12.29
N LEU A 241 28.45 45.27 -13.20
CA LEU A 241 28.95 45.14 -14.59
C LEU A 241 28.88 46.46 -15.34
N LEU A 242 27.77 47.20 -15.21
CA LEU A 242 27.61 48.52 -15.82
C LEU A 242 28.61 49.53 -15.24
N ALA A 243 28.82 49.53 -13.92
CA ALA A 243 29.82 50.38 -13.28
C ALA A 243 31.25 50.04 -13.74
N ALA A 244 31.60 48.76 -13.86
CA ALA A 244 32.88 48.32 -14.39
C ALA A 244 33.10 48.76 -15.84
N ARG A 245 32.09 48.60 -16.72
CA ARG A 245 32.15 49.08 -18.12
C ARG A 245 32.32 50.59 -18.22
N ARG A 246 31.65 51.38 -17.37
CA ARG A 246 31.85 52.83 -17.34
C ARG A 246 33.27 53.21 -16.90
N ARG A 247 33.83 52.51 -15.92
CA ARG A 247 35.23 52.72 -15.47
C ARG A 247 36.26 52.35 -16.53
N THR A 248 36.03 51.32 -17.33
CA THR A 248 36.92 50.97 -18.45
C THR A 248 36.84 51.98 -19.59
N HIS A 249 35.65 52.50 -19.90
CA HIS A 249 35.47 53.53 -20.92
C HIS A 249 36.06 54.88 -20.51
N GLY A 250 35.96 55.27 -19.24
CA GLY A 250 36.56 56.48 -18.70
C GLY A 250 38.10 56.48 -18.69
N LYS A 251 38.74 55.30 -18.69
CA LYS A 251 40.20 55.17 -18.79
C LYS A 251 40.75 55.24 -20.22
N TRP A 252 39.90 55.14 -21.25
CA TRP A 252 40.29 55.27 -22.66
C TRP A 252 40.16 56.70 -23.21
N GLY A 253 39.58 57.65 -22.46
CA GLY A 253 39.45 59.06 -22.86
C GLY A 253 40.55 59.99 -22.36
N GLN A 254 41.66 59.45 -21.83
CA GLN A 254 42.79 60.21 -21.24
C GLN A 254 44.16 59.72 -21.78
N ARG A 255 44.22 59.25 -23.03
CA ARG A 255 45.47 59.12 -23.79
C ARG A 255 45.36 59.88 -25.09
#